data_AF-A0A2G9TKM1-F1
#
_entry.id   AF-A0A2G9TKM1-F1
#
_cell.length_a   1.000
_cell.length_b   1.000
_cell.length_c   1.000
_cell.angle_alpha   90.00
_cell.angle_beta   90.00
_cell.angle_gamma   90.00
#
_symmetry.space_group_name_H-M   'P 1'
#
loop_
_entity.id
_entity.type
_entity.pdbx_description
1 polymer ?
#
loop_
_entity_poly.entity_id
_entity_poly.type
_entity_poly.pdbx_seq_one_letter_code
_entity_poly.pdbx_strand_id
1 'polypeptide(L)'
;MGGIRDRPYPVRGEGSTLRDLATRCAPVEASISGWMTRVRCGHSKRVYASLVRHKLMFFKNSEDTMANEDPIYIVLRSSEEKEKWLYFLRAASGDATLCGSPFAILVQRMLAEGGAPDSPLWNDLLLTSCDDTPKDTLMDFEGPDKKKALEIAKATYLFVSVLMRPIAAQYHIDLAQNILSTAMQHDFLRNEVYAQLIRLTSGTMPFAIQ
;
A
#
# COMPACT_ATOMS: atom_id res chain seq x y z
N MET A 1 -57.29 -24.77 51.49
CA MET A 1 -58.11 -24.25 50.38
C MET A 1 -57.83 -22.76 50.34
N GLY A 2 -57.17 -22.14 49.36
CA GLY A 2 -57.04 -22.39 47.93
C GLY A 2 -57.28 -21.01 47.28
N GLY A 3 -56.36 -20.50 46.46
CA GLY A 3 -56.61 -19.21 45.79
C GLY A 3 -55.39 -18.43 45.35
N ILE A 4 -54.81 -18.85 44.21
CA ILE A 4 -54.57 -18.03 43.01
C ILE A 4 -53.75 -16.73 43.17
N ARG A 5 -52.63 -16.71 42.43
CA ARG A 5 -51.73 -15.58 42.20
C ARG A 5 -52.39 -14.57 41.27
N ASP A 6 -52.58 -13.33 41.74
CA ASP A 6 -52.79 -12.17 40.89
C ASP A 6 -51.74 -11.10 41.22
N ARG A 7 -50.68 -11.03 40.40
CA ARG A 7 -49.86 -9.81 40.32
C ARG A 7 -50.46 -8.91 39.24
N PRO A 8 -50.76 -7.64 39.53
CA PRO A 8 -51.35 -6.73 38.55
C PRO A 8 -50.34 -6.39 37.45
N TYR A 9 -50.83 -6.33 36.22
CA TYR A 9 -50.13 -5.74 35.07
C TYR A 9 -49.90 -4.24 35.30
N PRO A 10 -48.72 -3.68 34.99
CA PRO A 10 -48.60 -2.27 34.67
C PRO A 10 -48.88 -2.07 33.17
N VAL A 11 -49.92 -1.28 32.90
CA VAL A 11 -50.25 -0.71 31.60
C VAL A 11 -49.16 0.29 31.19
N ARG A 12 -48.76 0.16 29.92
CA ARG A 12 -47.95 1.04 29.06
C ARG A 12 -47.85 2.52 29.47
N GLY A 13 -46.59 2.96 29.59
CA GLY A 13 -46.08 4.11 28.84
C GLY A 13 -45.52 5.26 29.66
N GLU A 14 -44.20 5.26 29.89
CA GLU A 14 -43.43 6.49 30.08
C GLU A 14 -42.06 6.36 29.40
N GLY A 15 -41.67 7.42 28.71
CA GLY A 15 -40.78 7.42 27.55
C GLY A 15 -39.38 6.88 27.81
N SER A 16 -38.97 5.97 26.92
CA SER A 16 -37.59 5.97 26.43
C SER A 16 -37.30 7.38 25.91
N THR A 17 -36.41 8.11 26.59
CA THR A 17 -36.12 9.48 26.19
C THR A 17 -35.50 9.48 24.79
N LEU A 18 -35.75 10.52 23.99
CA LEU A 18 -35.16 10.69 22.65
C LEU A 18 -33.61 10.62 22.64
N ARG A 19 -32.97 10.73 23.81
CA ARG A 19 -31.53 10.49 23.99
C ARG A 19 -31.16 9.01 23.94
N ASP A 20 -32.01 8.11 24.41
CA ASP A 20 -31.74 6.66 24.44
C ASP A 20 -31.87 6.01 23.05
N LEU A 21 -32.53 6.69 22.10
CA LEU A 21 -32.60 6.25 20.70
C LEU A 21 -31.40 6.70 19.85
N ALA A 22 -30.65 7.71 20.30
CA ALA A 22 -29.58 8.34 19.52
C ALA A 22 -28.25 7.57 19.54
N THR A 23 -28.09 6.56 20.41
CA THR A 23 -26.80 5.87 20.60
C THR A 23 -26.66 4.53 19.90
N ARG A 24 -27.60 4.15 19.02
CA ARG A 24 -27.35 3.03 18.09
C ARG A 24 -26.60 3.50 16.84
N CYS A 25 -25.53 4.28 17.02
CA CYS A 25 -24.54 4.48 15.97
C CYS A 25 -23.63 3.24 15.95
N ALA A 26 -24.11 2.17 15.31
CA ALA A 26 -23.21 1.10 14.90
C ALA A 26 -22.14 1.73 13.98
N PRO A 27 -20.84 1.45 14.18
CA PRO A 27 -19.82 1.87 13.25
C PRO A 27 -20.25 1.46 11.85
N VAL A 28 -20.12 2.39 10.91
CA VAL A 28 -20.52 2.16 9.52
C VAL A 28 -19.68 1.01 8.99
N GLU A 29 -20.28 -0.17 8.85
CA GLU A 29 -19.61 -1.39 8.37
C GLU A 29 -19.37 -1.25 6.85
N ALA A 30 -18.35 -0.45 6.51
CA ALA A 30 -17.98 -0.16 5.15
C ALA A 30 -17.10 -1.28 4.58
N SER A 31 -17.38 -1.71 3.35
CA SER A 31 -16.53 -2.68 2.64
C SER A 31 -15.19 -2.08 2.22
N ILE A 32 -15.14 -0.75 2.06
CA ILE A 32 -13.92 0.02 1.77
C ILE A 32 -14.19 1.47 2.17
N SER A 33 -13.17 2.15 2.70
CA SER A 33 -13.25 3.56 3.06
C SER A 33 -11.89 4.23 2.96
N GLY A 34 -11.85 5.52 2.62
CA GLY A 34 -10.60 6.25 2.47
C GLY A 34 -10.78 7.69 2.01
N TRP A 35 -9.70 8.48 2.09
CA TRP A 35 -9.67 9.84 1.56
C TRP A 35 -9.60 9.85 0.04
N MET A 36 -10.44 10.67 -0.59
CA MET A 36 -10.51 10.82 -2.04
C MET A 36 -10.54 12.30 -2.43
N THR A 37 -10.02 12.63 -3.62
CA THR A 37 -10.18 13.97 -4.22
C THR A 37 -11.28 13.91 -5.26
N ARG A 38 -12.43 14.52 -4.95
CA ARG A 38 -13.53 14.66 -5.89
C ARG A 38 -13.32 15.90 -6.74
N VAL A 39 -13.35 15.75 -8.06
CA VAL A 39 -13.31 16.87 -9.01
C VAL A 39 -14.69 17.05 -9.63
N ARG A 40 -15.23 18.27 -9.60
CA ARG A 40 -16.46 18.64 -10.31
C ARG A 40 -16.27 19.98 -10.99
N CYS A 41 -16.41 20.03 -12.31
CA CYS A 41 -16.27 21.26 -13.10
C CYS A 41 -14.97 22.02 -12.79
N GLY A 42 -13.84 21.33 -12.76
CA GLY A 42 -12.53 21.92 -12.47
C GLY A 42 -12.24 22.23 -10.99
N HIS A 43 -13.21 22.06 -10.09
CA HIS A 43 -13.03 22.28 -8.66
C HIS A 43 -12.74 20.95 -7.97
N SER A 44 -11.60 20.85 -7.30
CA SER A 44 -11.20 19.69 -6.51
C SER A 44 -11.53 19.89 -5.03
N LYS A 45 -12.06 18.84 -4.39
CA LYS A 45 -12.32 18.83 -2.95
C LYS A 45 -11.94 17.48 -2.36
N ARG A 46 -11.16 17.50 -1.28
CA ARG A 46 -10.85 16.30 -0.50
C ARG A 46 -12.06 15.91 0.36
N VAL A 47 -12.45 14.65 0.28
CA VAL A 47 -13.61 14.07 0.98
C VAL A 47 -13.25 12.68 1.49
N TYR A 48 -13.85 12.25 2.61
CA TYR A 48 -13.71 10.88 3.08
C TYR A 48 -14.83 10.03 2.48
N ALA A 49 -14.52 8.96 1.77
CA ALA A 49 -15.53 8.11 1.14
C ALA A 49 -15.67 6.80 1.90
N SER A 50 -16.88 6.24 1.92
CA SER A 50 -17.10 4.87 2.41
C SER A 50 -18.17 4.16 1.60
N LEU A 51 -17.89 2.92 1.21
CA LEU A 51 -18.84 2.06 0.52
C LEU A 51 -19.56 1.19 1.55
N VAL A 52 -20.84 1.47 1.76
CA VAL A 52 -21.65 0.82 2.80
C VAL A 52 -22.74 0.05 2.12
N ARG A 53 -22.72 -1.27 2.29
CA ARG A 53 -23.56 -2.22 1.53
C ARG A 53 -23.39 -2.03 0.02
N HIS A 54 -24.28 -1.24 -0.59
CA HIS A 54 -24.36 -0.95 -2.02
C HIS A 54 -24.38 0.56 -2.33
N LYS A 55 -24.10 1.40 -1.32
CA LYS A 55 -24.14 2.86 -1.44
C LYS A 55 -22.75 3.44 -1.20
N LEU A 56 -22.24 4.19 -2.18
CA LEU A 56 -21.04 4.99 -1.98
C LEU A 56 -21.43 6.33 -1.35
N MET A 57 -20.90 6.59 -0.17
CA MET A 57 -21.14 7.82 0.60
C MET A 57 -19.87 8.64 0.74
N PHE A 58 -20.03 9.96 0.87
CA PHE A 58 -18.94 10.88 1.12
C PHE A 58 -19.22 11.69 2.39
N PHE A 59 -18.17 11.91 3.16
CA PHE A 59 -18.15 12.55 4.45
C PHE A 59 -17.13 13.69 4.44
N LYS A 60 -17.32 14.68 5.32
CA LYS A 60 -16.31 15.73 5.52
C LYS A 60 -15.18 15.19 6.38
N ASN A 61 -15.51 14.40 7.40
CA ASN A 61 -14.57 13.77 8.32
C ASN A 61 -14.76 12.26 8.34
N SER A 62 -13.72 11.52 8.75
CA SER A 62 -13.77 10.06 8.90
C SER A 62 -14.70 9.57 10.01
N GLU A 63 -15.07 10.46 10.94
CA GLU A 63 -15.94 10.16 12.09
C GLU A 63 -17.41 10.54 11.84
N ASP A 64 -17.72 11.16 10.70
CA ASP A 64 -19.09 11.57 10.40
C ASP A 64 -19.98 10.33 10.25
N THR A 65 -21.08 10.28 11.00
CA THR A 65 -22.09 9.22 10.93
C THR A 65 -23.15 9.51 9.87
N MET A 66 -23.85 8.47 9.40
CA MET A 66 -24.93 8.61 8.42
C MET A 66 -26.03 9.57 8.90
N ALA A 67 -25.99 10.82 8.45
CA ALA A 67 -27.13 11.72 8.51
C ALA A 67 -28.06 11.44 7.32
N ASN A 68 -29.37 11.49 7.54
CA ASN A 68 -30.41 11.04 6.61
C ASN A 68 -30.52 11.88 5.31
N GLU A 69 -29.64 12.88 5.09
CA GLU A 69 -29.80 13.89 4.04
C GLU A 69 -28.58 14.10 3.12
N ASP A 70 -27.54 13.26 3.18
CA ASP A 70 -26.45 13.39 2.20
C ASP A 70 -26.72 12.57 0.91
N PRO A 71 -26.49 13.16 -0.28
CA PRO A 71 -26.89 12.55 -1.54
C PRO A 71 -26.11 11.25 -1.78
N ILE A 72 -26.85 10.16 -1.94
CA ILE A 72 -26.34 8.88 -2.41
C ILE A 72 -25.93 9.08 -3.87
N TYR A 73 -24.63 8.98 -4.17
CA TYR A 73 -24.12 9.26 -5.52
C TYR A 73 -24.13 8.03 -6.43
N ILE A 74 -23.94 6.83 -5.87
CA ILE A 74 -23.93 5.57 -6.62
C ILE A 74 -24.69 4.52 -5.82
N VAL A 75 -25.67 3.89 -6.47
CA VAL A 75 -26.42 2.74 -5.97
C VAL A 75 -26.03 1.54 -6.83
N LEU A 76 -25.36 0.58 -6.23
CA LEU A 76 -24.96 -0.67 -6.89
C LEU A 76 -26.13 -1.65 -6.81
N ARG A 77 -26.70 -2.06 -7.94
CA ARG A 77 -27.97 -2.78 -7.99
C ARG A 77 -27.79 -4.30 -7.85
N SER A 78 -26.57 -4.81 -8.05
CA SER A 78 -26.23 -6.22 -7.89
C SER A 78 -24.87 -6.42 -7.22
N SER A 79 -24.62 -7.64 -6.72
CA SER A 79 -23.31 -8.03 -6.17
C SER A 79 -22.22 -7.98 -7.25
N GLU A 80 -22.54 -8.43 -8.46
CA GLU A 80 -21.62 -8.40 -9.61
C GLU A 80 -21.22 -6.96 -9.98
N GLU A 81 -22.19 -6.04 -10.03
CA GLU A 81 -21.91 -4.62 -10.28
C GLU A 81 -21.03 -4.03 -9.18
N LYS A 82 -21.30 -4.39 -7.92
CA LYS A 82 -20.47 -3.99 -6.78
C LYS A 82 -19.02 -4.49 -6.91
N GLU A 83 -18.83 -5.76 -7.24
CA GLU A 83 -17.51 -6.36 -7.42
C GLU A 83 -16.74 -5.71 -8.58
N LYS A 84 -17.42 -5.48 -9.70
CA LYS A 84 -16.85 -4.81 -10.87
C LYS A 84 -16.42 -3.38 -10.56
N TRP A 85 -17.22 -2.63 -9.82
CA TRP A 85 -16.86 -1.28 -9.36
C TRP A 85 -15.70 -1.30 -8.35
N LEU A 86 -15.69 -2.24 -7.41
CA LEU A 86 -14.56 -2.41 -6.48
C LEU A 86 -13.26 -2.72 -7.22
N TYR A 87 -13.32 -3.57 -8.24
CA TYR A 87 -12.18 -3.85 -9.12
C TYR A 87 -11.66 -2.57 -9.79
N PHE A 88 -12.54 -1.80 -10.46
CA PHE A 88 -12.12 -0.57 -11.13
C PHE A 88 -11.62 0.49 -10.16
N LEU A 89 -12.21 0.59 -8.96
CA LEU A 89 -11.81 1.56 -7.95
C LEU A 89 -10.45 1.20 -7.36
N ARG A 90 -10.19 -0.08 -7.07
CA ARG A 90 -8.86 -0.58 -6.68
C ARG A 90 -7.83 -0.31 -7.77
N ALA A 91 -8.12 -0.71 -9.01
CA ALA A 91 -7.25 -0.45 -10.16
C ALA A 91 -6.95 1.05 -10.37
N ALA A 92 -7.96 1.92 -10.25
CA ALA A 92 -7.79 3.37 -10.41
C ALA A 92 -7.12 4.04 -9.21
N SER A 93 -7.25 3.47 -8.00
CA SER A 93 -6.62 3.98 -6.77
C SER A 93 -5.15 3.56 -6.63
N GLY A 94 -4.67 2.64 -7.48
CA GLY A 94 -3.36 2.02 -7.32
C GLY A 94 -3.29 1.03 -6.14
N ASP A 95 -4.41 0.75 -5.48
CA ASP A 95 -4.48 -0.15 -4.33
C ASP A 95 -4.53 -1.61 -4.81
N ALA A 96 -3.34 -2.23 -4.75
CA ALA A 96 -3.06 -3.67 -4.68
C ALA A 96 -3.50 -4.57 -5.84
N THR A 97 -3.19 -4.22 -7.09
CA THR A 97 -2.62 -5.28 -7.96
C THR A 97 -1.12 -5.24 -7.74
N LEU A 98 -0.60 -6.21 -6.98
CA LEU A 98 0.85 -6.44 -6.92
C LEU A 98 1.36 -6.52 -8.36
N CYS A 99 2.12 -5.52 -8.80
CA CYS A 99 2.51 -5.37 -10.19
C CYS A 99 3.97 -4.98 -10.34
N GLY A 100 4.51 -5.34 -11.50
CA GLY A 100 5.92 -5.22 -11.82
C GLY A 100 6.67 -6.54 -11.60
N SER A 101 7.98 -6.41 -11.48
CA SER A 101 8.89 -7.53 -11.28
C SER A 101 8.60 -8.29 -9.97
N PRO A 102 9.10 -9.54 -9.82
CA PRO A 102 9.00 -10.27 -8.56
C PRO A 102 9.53 -9.49 -7.35
N PHE A 103 10.61 -8.71 -7.53
CA PHE A 103 11.17 -7.87 -6.47
C PHE A 103 10.24 -6.70 -6.11
N ALA A 104 9.67 -6.01 -7.11
CA ALA A 104 8.71 -4.92 -6.86
C ALA A 104 7.48 -5.43 -6.12
N ILE A 105 6.98 -6.61 -6.47
CA ILE A 105 5.88 -7.30 -5.79
C ILE A 105 6.24 -7.61 -4.33
N LEU A 106 7.46 -8.10 -4.06
CA LEU A 106 7.91 -8.35 -2.69
C LEU A 106 7.91 -7.06 -1.86
N VAL A 107 8.51 -5.98 -2.38
CA VAL A 107 8.54 -4.68 -1.68
C VAL A 107 7.13 -4.15 -1.42
N GLN A 108 6.22 -4.30 -2.38
CA GLN A 108 4.81 -3.91 -2.20
C GLN A 108 4.11 -4.74 -1.12
N ARG A 109 4.39 -6.04 -1.01
CA ARG A 109 3.87 -6.89 0.09
C ARG A 109 4.41 -6.45 1.45
N MET A 110 5.71 -6.17 1.53
CA MET A 110 6.33 -5.67 2.76
C MET A 110 5.72 -4.34 3.20
N LEU A 111 5.45 -3.43 2.25
CA LEU A 111 4.77 -2.16 2.51
C LEU A 111 3.33 -2.36 2.98
N ALA A 112 2.59 -3.29 2.37
CA ALA A 112 1.21 -3.61 2.75
C ALA A 112 1.09 -4.19 4.17
N GLU A 113 2.10 -4.93 4.63
CA GLU A 113 2.20 -5.45 6.01
C GLU A 113 2.80 -4.44 7.00
N GLY A 114 3.08 -3.20 6.56
CA GLY A 114 3.63 -2.14 7.41
C GLY A 114 5.12 -2.30 7.75
N GLY A 115 5.86 -3.17 7.05
CA GLY A 115 7.29 -3.37 7.25
C GLY A 115 7.65 -3.99 8.60
N ALA A 116 6.78 -4.85 9.15
CA ALA A 116 6.99 -5.50 10.44
C ALA A 116 8.33 -6.27 10.47
N PRO A 117 9.23 -6.01 11.43
CA PRO A 117 10.60 -6.55 11.44
C PRO A 117 10.67 -8.07 11.65
N ASP A 118 9.60 -8.66 12.18
CA ASP A 118 9.42 -10.11 12.38
C ASP A 118 8.78 -10.81 11.17
N SER A 119 8.44 -10.08 10.11
CA SER A 119 7.85 -10.67 8.90
C SER A 119 8.85 -11.62 8.22
N PRO A 120 8.42 -12.83 7.79
CA PRO A 120 9.27 -13.74 7.05
C PRO A 120 9.73 -13.17 5.70
N LEU A 121 9.09 -12.11 5.20
CA LEU A 121 9.45 -11.43 3.95
C LEU A 121 10.87 -10.86 3.97
N TRP A 122 11.42 -10.53 5.15
CA TRP A 122 12.81 -10.09 5.29
C TRP A 122 13.83 -11.19 4.98
N ASN A 123 13.42 -12.46 5.05
CA ASN A 123 14.25 -13.62 4.72
C ASN A 123 13.97 -14.17 3.32
N ASP A 124 13.17 -13.47 2.50
CA ASP A 124 12.84 -13.91 1.14
C ASP A 124 14.11 -13.94 0.28
N LEU A 125 14.22 -14.96 -0.58
CA LEU A 125 15.37 -15.15 -1.46
C LEU A 125 15.54 -13.98 -2.43
N LEU A 126 14.44 -13.36 -2.87
CA LEU A 126 14.48 -12.19 -3.77
C LEU A 126 15.11 -10.97 -3.09
N LEU A 127 15.10 -10.91 -1.75
CA LEU A 127 15.70 -9.84 -0.97
C LEU A 127 17.12 -10.18 -0.48
N THR A 128 17.39 -11.44 -0.15
CA THR A 128 18.61 -11.85 0.55
C THR A 128 19.68 -12.53 -0.31
N SER A 129 19.32 -13.12 -1.46
CA SER A 129 20.31 -13.78 -2.33
C SER A 129 21.18 -12.76 -3.05
N CYS A 130 22.50 -12.78 -2.83
CA CYS A 130 23.42 -11.86 -3.50
C CYS A 130 24.85 -12.37 -3.70
N ASP A 131 25.01 -13.65 -4.04
CA ASP A 131 26.35 -14.25 -4.20
C ASP A 131 26.96 -14.05 -5.59
N ASP A 132 26.16 -13.61 -6.57
CA ASP A 132 26.54 -13.56 -7.98
C ASP A 132 26.35 -12.17 -8.59
N THR A 133 27.14 -11.87 -9.63
CA THR A 133 26.95 -10.69 -10.47
C THR A 133 25.56 -10.69 -11.12
N PRO A 134 24.83 -9.55 -11.12
CA PRO A 134 23.50 -9.46 -11.70
C PRO A 134 23.43 -9.93 -13.16
N LYS A 135 22.54 -10.90 -13.41
CA LYS A 135 22.25 -11.46 -14.74
C LYS A 135 21.02 -10.82 -15.38
N ASP A 136 20.14 -10.24 -14.57
CA ASP A 136 18.93 -9.53 -15.00
C ASP A 136 18.65 -8.32 -14.08
N THR A 137 17.69 -7.49 -14.46
CA THR A 137 17.26 -6.29 -13.72
C THR A 137 16.25 -6.63 -12.62
N LEU A 138 16.23 -5.84 -11.55
CA LEU A 138 15.25 -5.96 -10.48
C LEU A 138 13.96 -5.22 -10.79
N MET A 139 13.99 -4.19 -11.63
CA MET A 139 12.81 -3.51 -12.15
C MET A 139 12.51 -3.98 -13.58
N ASP A 140 11.28 -3.77 -14.03
CA ASP A 140 10.88 -4.09 -15.39
C ASP A 140 11.31 -2.98 -16.35
N PHE A 141 11.98 -3.39 -17.43
CA PHE A 141 12.41 -2.51 -18.51
C PHE A 141 12.08 -3.14 -19.85
N GLU A 142 11.63 -2.32 -20.79
CA GLU A 142 11.32 -2.74 -22.17
C GLU A 142 12.37 -2.21 -23.15
N GLY A 143 12.65 -3.01 -24.19
CA GLY A 143 13.46 -2.58 -25.33
C GLY A 143 14.90 -2.16 -24.97
N PRO A 144 15.41 -1.05 -25.54
CA PRO A 144 16.82 -0.66 -25.44
C PRO A 144 17.26 -0.29 -24.00
N ASP A 145 16.32 0.10 -23.14
CA ASP A 145 16.60 0.56 -21.79
C ASP A 145 17.06 -0.58 -20.88
N LYS A 146 16.61 -1.82 -21.14
CA LYS A 146 16.98 -3.00 -20.35
C LYS A 146 18.49 -3.24 -20.33
N LYS A 147 19.20 -2.99 -21.44
CA LYS A 147 20.66 -3.15 -21.49
C LYS A 147 21.35 -2.18 -20.53
N LYS A 148 20.92 -0.92 -20.53
CA LYS A 148 21.49 0.14 -19.68
C LYS A 148 21.16 -0.09 -18.21
N ALA A 149 19.96 -0.57 -17.91
CA ALA A 149 19.56 -1.00 -16.58
C ALA A 149 20.43 -2.15 -16.07
N LEU A 150 20.76 -3.13 -16.91
CA LEU A 150 21.65 -4.21 -16.52
C LEU A 150 23.10 -3.74 -16.29
N GLU A 151 23.58 -2.76 -17.07
CA GLU A 151 24.90 -2.16 -16.88
C GLU A 151 25.01 -1.42 -15.53
N ILE A 152 24.01 -0.61 -15.17
CA ILE A 152 24.01 0.10 -13.88
C ILE A 152 23.80 -0.87 -12.70
N ALA A 153 23.05 -1.96 -12.89
CA ALA A 153 22.91 -3.01 -11.89
C ALA A 153 24.26 -3.68 -11.59
N LYS A 154 25.02 -4.04 -12.63
CA LYS A 154 26.37 -4.62 -12.47
C LYS A 154 27.36 -3.64 -11.84
N ALA A 155 27.30 -2.37 -12.21
CA ALA A 155 28.14 -1.34 -11.59
C ALA A 155 27.82 -1.20 -10.09
N THR A 156 26.54 -1.18 -9.73
CA THR A 156 26.07 -1.11 -8.33
C THR A 156 26.52 -2.34 -7.55
N TYR A 157 26.41 -3.54 -8.13
CA TYR A 157 26.94 -4.77 -7.53
C TYR A 157 28.45 -4.68 -7.28
N LEU A 158 29.24 -4.24 -8.27
CA LEU A 158 30.70 -4.11 -8.10
C LEU A 158 31.06 -3.11 -7.00
N PHE A 159 30.31 -2.01 -6.90
CA PHE A 159 30.52 -1.01 -5.87
C PHE A 159 30.33 -1.58 -4.46
N VAL A 160 29.31 -2.41 -4.26
CA VAL A 160 28.96 -2.96 -2.95
C VAL A 160 29.73 -4.24 -2.62
N SER A 161 29.96 -5.13 -3.58
CA SER A 161 30.54 -6.46 -3.38
C SER A 161 32.07 -6.49 -3.30
N VAL A 162 32.75 -5.51 -3.90
CA VAL A 162 34.21 -5.47 -3.89
C VAL A 162 34.70 -4.85 -2.58
N LEU A 163 35.57 -5.56 -1.86
CA LEU A 163 36.20 -5.05 -0.65
C LEU A 163 37.03 -3.80 -0.96
N MET A 164 36.68 -2.69 -0.32
CA MET A 164 37.43 -1.43 -0.45
C MET A 164 38.81 -1.56 0.19
N ARG A 165 39.85 -1.37 -0.62
CA ARG A 165 41.26 -1.31 -0.17
C ARG A 165 41.78 0.12 -0.29
N PRO A 166 42.70 0.58 0.59
CA PRO A 166 43.22 1.95 0.53
C PRO A 166 43.79 2.33 -0.85
N ILE A 167 44.52 1.43 -1.49
CA ILE A 167 45.07 1.57 -2.85
C ILE A 167 44.01 1.58 -3.97
N ALA A 168 42.79 1.13 -3.68
CA ALA A 168 41.68 1.06 -4.63
C ALA A 168 40.57 2.08 -4.30
N ALA A 169 40.77 2.98 -3.34
CA ALA A 169 39.74 3.95 -2.94
C ALA A 169 39.26 4.82 -4.12
N GLN A 170 40.19 5.24 -5.00
CA GLN A 170 39.84 6.00 -6.20
C GLN A 170 38.89 5.25 -7.13
N TYR A 171 39.08 3.93 -7.30
CA TYR A 171 38.18 3.11 -8.10
C TYR A 171 36.74 3.13 -7.57
N HIS A 172 36.55 3.04 -6.25
CA HIS A 172 35.21 3.12 -5.65
C HIS A 172 34.59 4.52 -5.79
N ILE A 173 35.40 5.58 -5.68
CA ILE A 173 34.96 6.96 -5.90
C ILE A 173 34.46 7.13 -7.34
N ASP A 174 35.27 6.72 -8.32
CA ASP A 174 34.93 6.82 -9.74
C ASP A 174 33.67 6.00 -10.07
N LEU A 175 33.55 4.81 -9.50
CA LEU A 175 32.39 3.94 -9.69
C LEU A 175 31.11 4.56 -9.09
N ALA A 176 31.18 5.09 -7.87
CA ALA A 176 30.06 5.78 -7.24
C ALA A 176 29.63 7.01 -8.03
N GLN A 177 30.59 7.83 -8.47
CA GLN A 177 30.32 9.00 -9.32
C GLN A 177 29.65 8.60 -10.63
N ASN A 178 30.11 7.54 -11.28
CA ASN A 178 29.53 7.04 -12.52
C ASN A 178 28.08 6.55 -12.33
N ILE A 179 27.83 5.74 -11.28
CA ILE A 179 26.49 5.24 -10.96
C ILE A 179 25.53 6.41 -10.72
N LEU A 180 25.90 7.34 -9.84
CA LEU A 180 25.07 8.49 -9.48
C LEU A 180 24.83 9.41 -10.68
N SER A 181 25.88 9.74 -11.44
CA SER A 181 25.76 10.58 -12.63
C SER A 181 24.84 9.96 -13.68
N THR A 182 24.96 8.64 -13.90
CA THR A 182 24.10 7.91 -14.84
C THR A 182 22.64 7.91 -14.37
N ALA A 183 22.38 7.70 -13.08
CA ALA A 183 21.03 7.73 -12.50
C ALA A 183 20.42 9.14 -12.47
N MET A 184 21.24 10.19 -12.43
CA MET A 184 20.77 11.57 -12.57
C MET A 184 20.42 11.92 -14.02
N GLN A 185 21.19 11.43 -14.99
CA GLN A 185 20.94 11.66 -16.42
C GLN A 185 19.76 10.83 -16.95
N HIS A 186 19.45 9.70 -16.32
CA HIS A 186 18.43 8.75 -16.76
C HIS A 186 17.51 8.38 -15.61
N ASP A 187 16.46 9.18 -15.42
CA ASP A 187 15.49 9.06 -14.32
C ASP A 187 14.90 7.65 -14.17
N PHE A 188 14.69 6.94 -15.28
CA PHE A 188 14.14 5.58 -15.30
C PHE A 188 15.06 4.55 -14.61
N LEU A 189 16.35 4.83 -14.46
CA LEU A 189 17.30 3.92 -13.81
C LEU A 189 17.32 4.04 -12.29
N ARG A 190 16.74 5.10 -11.70
CA ARG A 190 16.84 5.37 -10.26
C ARG A 190 16.26 4.23 -9.43
N ASN A 191 15.10 3.71 -9.83
CA ASN A 191 14.46 2.61 -9.12
C ASN A 191 15.27 1.30 -9.21
N GLU A 192 16.00 1.07 -10.30
CA GLU A 192 16.92 -0.06 -10.38
C GLU A 192 18.07 0.10 -9.38
N VAL A 193 18.68 1.28 -9.29
CA VAL A 193 19.75 1.55 -8.32
C VAL A 193 19.24 1.36 -6.89
N TYR A 194 18.06 1.88 -6.55
CA TYR A 194 17.46 1.69 -5.24
C TYR A 194 17.18 0.22 -4.94
N ALA A 195 16.58 -0.51 -5.89
CA ALA A 195 16.28 -1.93 -5.75
C ALA A 195 17.56 -2.75 -5.49
N GLN A 196 18.62 -2.48 -6.25
CA GLN A 196 19.90 -3.18 -6.11
C GLN A 196 20.53 -2.89 -4.75
N LEU A 197 20.59 -1.63 -4.32
CA LEU A 197 21.14 -1.26 -3.01
C LEU A 197 20.34 -1.88 -1.86
N ILE A 198 19.01 -1.87 -1.93
CA ILE A 198 18.14 -2.51 -0.94
C ILE A 198 18.49 -4.00 -0.86
N ARG A 199 18.45 -4.72 -1.98
CA ARG A 199 18.75 -6.15 -2.02
C ARG A 199 20.15 -6.47 -1.49
N LEU A 200 21.17 -5.75 -1.98
CA LEU A 200 22.57 -5.95 -1.61
C LEU A 200 22.82 -5.70 -0.11
N THR A 201 22.04 -4.85 0.53
CA THR A 201 22.22 -4.49 1.96
C THR A 201 21.23 -5.18 2.90
N SER A 202 20.27 -5.96 2.39
CA SER A 202 19.25 -6.64 3.20
C SER A 202 19.68 -8.05 3.66
N GLY A 203 20.71 -8.64 3.05
CA GLY A 203 21.30 -9.90 3.47
C GLY A 203 22.56 -9.73 4.33
N THR A 204 23.12 -10.84 4.81
CA THR A 204 24.47 -10.83 5.40
C THR A 204 25.49 -10.57 4.30
N MET A 205 26.02 -9.35 4.25
CA MET A 205 27.14 -9.02 3.38
C MET A 205 28.33 -9.95 3.70
N PRO A 206 28.90 -10.68 2.72
CA PRO A 206 30.02 -11.60 2.97
C PRO A 206 31.24 -10.89 3.55
N PHE A 207 31.35 -9.58 3.31
CA PHE A 207 32.41 -8.71 3.79
C PHE A 207 31.80 -7.63 4.68
N ALA A 208 31.18 -8.04 5.79
CA ALA A 208 30.92 -7.12 6.88
C ALA A 208 32.24 -6.38 7.22
N ILE A 209 32.13 -5.07 7.32
CA ILE A 209 33.21 -4.11 7.56
C ILE A 209 34.13 -4.66 8.66
N GLN A 210 35.33 -5.12 8.28
CA GLN A 210 36.44 -5.42 9.19
C GLN A 210 37.30 -4.18 9.37
#